data_AF-A0A8E2D422-F1
#
_entry.id   AF-A0A8E2D422-F1
#
_cell.length_a   1.000
_cell.length_b   1.000
_cell.length_c   1.000
_cell.angle_alpha   90.00
_cell.angle_beta   90.00
_cell.angle_gamma   90.00
#
_symmetry.space_group_name_H-M   'P 1'
#
loop_
_entity.id
_entity.type
_entity.pdbx_description
1 polymer ?
#
loop_
_entity_poly.entity_id
_entity_poly.type
_entity_poly.pdbx_seq_one_letter_code
_entity_poly.pdbx_strand_id
1 'polypeptide(L)'
;MLDIDLTYCPVVNFAMQQNHVPVIRKLLIINENTEEINNIRIVVMFSPLLTDTTERVIDRIPNESSIEIKDLQPIISVKYLSELTEKVSGEVIISISRNGEDIISKKHPIEILPFDQWSGVAVLPEMLSAFVTPNYPFISTILHRASQFLDKWTSNPSLDEYQSRNPDRVKKQMAAIYEAIAELNIVYSTRADALKFLHRKYALENVVRPSC
;
A
#
# COMPACT_ATOMS: atom_id res chain seq x y z
N MET A 1 -23.53 3.98 28.45
CA MET A 1 -22.48 3.03 27.99
C MET A 1 -21.37 3.82 27.30
N LEU A 2 -20.11 3.39 27.39
CA LEU A 2 -19.04 3.96 26.56
C LEU A 2 -18.86 3.09 25.31
N ASP A 3 -18.85 3.70 24.14
CA ASP A 3 -18.67 2.99 22.88
C ASP A 3 -17.61 3.63 21.97
N ILE A 4 -17.10 2.83 21.03
CA ILE A 4 -16.09 3.22 20.04
C ILE A 4 -16.66 3.02 18.64
N ASP A 5 -16.75 4.09 17.87
CA ASP A 5 -17.07 4.05 16.45
C ASP A 5 -15.81 4.39 15.62
N LEU A 6 -15.36 3.42 14.81
CA LEU A 6 -14.12 3.48 14.06
C LEU A 6 -14.41 3.36 12.56
N THR A 7 -14.07 4.41 11.81
CA THR A 7 -13.92 4.33 10.36
C THR A 7 -12.44 4.15 10.03
N TYR A 8 -12.09 3.05 9.40
CA TYR A 8 -10.69 2.69 9.13
C TYR A 8 -10.52 2.05 7.75
N CYS A 9 -9.27 1.94 7.31
CA CYS A 9 -8.91 1.21 6.11
C CYS A 9 -8.66 -0.27 6.47
N PRO A 10 -9.43 -1.23 5.91
CA PRO A 10 -9.30 -2.64 6.25
C PRO A 10 -8.05 -3.30 5.66
N VAL A 11 -7.25 -2.56 4.89
CA VAL A 11 -6.04 -3.05 4.24
C VAL A 11 -4.89 -2.07 4.47
N VAL A 12 -3.70 -2.59 4.71
CA VAL A 12 -2.45 -1.84 4.84
C VAL A 12 -1.39 -2.47 3.95
N ASN A 13 -0.66 -1.67 3.17
CA ASN A 13 0.48 -2.14 2.39
C ASN A 13 1.53 -1.04 2.23
N PHE A 14 2.69 -1.41 1.68
CA PHE A 14 3.82 -0.50 1.49
C PHE A 14 3.45 0.76 0.67
N ALA A 15 2.75 0.57 -0.45
CA ALA A 15 2.36 1.66 -1.33
C ALA A 15 1.45 2.68 -0.62
N MET A 16 0.47 2.20 0.15
CA MET A 16 -0.44 3.05 0.93
C MET A 16 0.31 3.85 2.00
N GLN A 17 1.28 3.23 2.67
CA GLN A 17 2.11 3.90 3.66
C GLN A 17 2.95 5.02 3.03
N GLN A 18 3.58 4.78 1.88
CA GLN A 18 4.37 5.80 1.16
C GLN A 18 3.52 6.94 0.59
N ASN A 19 2.25 6.68 0.30
CA ASN A 19 1.29 7.68 -0.18
C ASN A 19 0.47 8.31 0.96
N HIS A 20 0.88 8.11 2.22
CA HIS A 20 0.24 8.69 3.41
C HIS A 20 -1.25 8.38 3.53
N VAL A 21 -1.69 7.21 3.08
CA VAL A 21 -3.07 6.76 3.26
C VAL A 21 -3.30 6.44 4.74
N PRO A 22 -4.22 7.15 5.44
CA PRO A 22 -4.44 6.93 6.85
C PRO A 22 -5.16 5.61 7.10
N VAL A 23 -4.65 4.83 8.05
CA VAL A 23 -5.30 3.58 8.49
C VAL A 23 -6.55 3.91 9.30
N ILE A 24 -6.48 4.91 10.19
CA ILE A 24 -7.63 5.40 10.94
C ILE A 24 -8.16 6.64 10.22
N ARG A 25 -9.37 6.57 9.65
CA ARG A 25 -9.99 7.72 8.96
C ARG A 25 -10.79 8.58 9.92
N LYS A 26 -11.46 7.93 10.88
CA LYS A 26 -12.27 8.58 11.92
C LYS A 26 -12.33 7.70 13.15
N LEU A 27 -12.14 8.29 14.32
CA LEU A 27 -12.34 7.63 15.61
C LEU A 27 -13.28 8.50 16.45
N LEU A 28 -14.45 7.96 16.77
CA LEU A 28 -15.44 8.58 17.63
C LEU A 28 -15.54 7.79 18.94
N ILE A 29 -15.49 8.51 20.06
CA ILE A 29 -15.80 7.95 21.37
C ILE A 29 -17.17 8.49 21.79
N ILE A 30 -18.09 7.57 22.09
CA ILE A 30 -19.49 7.88 22.40
C ILE A 30 -19.73 7.57 23.87
N ASN A 31 -20.04 8.59 24.67
CA ASN A 31 -20.43 8.45 26.06
C ASN A 31 -21.95 8.58 26.19
N GLU A 32 -22.64 7.45 26.30
CA GLU A 32 -24.08 7.39 26.58
C GLU A 32 -24.38 7.28 28.09
N ASN A 33 -23.39 7.51 28.95
CA ASN A 33 -23.64 7.57 30.39
C ASN A 33 -24.18 8.96 30.77
N THR A 34 -24.92 9.00 31.87
CA THR A 34 -25.41 10.26 32.47
C THR A 34 -24.31 11.07 33.14
N GLU A 35 -23.16 10.44 33.42
CA GLU A 35 -21.98 11.07 34.00
C GLU A 35 -20.92 11.35 32.94
N GLU A 36 -20.17 12.43 33.15
CA GLU A 36 -18.95 12.70 32.37
C GLU A 36 -17.82 11.73 32.76
N ILE A 37 -16.94 11.44 31.80
CA ILE A 37 -15.78 10.59 32.04
C ILE A 37 -14.53 11.43 31.87
N ASN A 38 -13.74 11.49 32.94
CA ASN A 38 -12.53 12.30 33.01
C ASN A 38 -11.26 11.45 33.01
N ASN A 39 -10.15 12.04 32.53
CA ASN A 39 -8.81 11.46 32.49
C ASN A 39 -8.76 10.12 31.74
N ILE A 40 -9.07 10.18 30.45
CA ILE A 40 -9.18 9.02 29.59
C ILE A 40 -7.91 8.89 28.76
N ARG A 41 -7.35 7.69 28.73
CA ARG A 41 -6.25 7.31 27.83
C ARG A 41 -6.81 6.43 26.73
N ILE A 42 -6.58 6.83 25.49
CA ILE A 42 -6.94 6.09 24.28
C ILE A 42 -5.65 5.56 23.67
N VAL A 43 -5.62 4.27 23.37
CA VAL A 43 -4.45 3.59 22.82
C VAL A 43 -4.85 2.84 21.55
N VAL A 44 -4.07 3.03 20.50
CA VAL A 44 -4.13 2.27 19.24
C VAL A 44 -2.95 1.32 19.19
N MET A 45 -3.26 0.04 19.01
CA MET A 45 -2.28 -1.01 18.79
C MET A 45 -2.63 -1.84 17.57
N PHE A 46 -1.65 -2.60 17.10
CA PHE A 46 -1.80 -3.55 16.01
C PHE A 46 -1.33 -4.93 16.44
N SER A 47 -2.02 -5.95 15.97
CA SER A 47 -1.61 -7.35 16.09
C SER A 47 -1.63 -7.97 14.68
N PRO A 48 -0.49 -8.38 14.09
CA PRO A 48 0.88 -8.30 14.62
C PRO A 48 1.37 -6.87 14.83
N LEU A 49 2.47 -6.70 15.56
CA LEU A 49 3.04 -5.39 15.86
C LEU A 49 3.53 -4.71 14.57
N LEU A 50 2.81 -3.67 14.15
CA LEU A 50 3.13 -2.88 12.94
C LEU A 50 3.79 -1.53 13.23
N THR A 51 3.58 -1.01 14.42
CA THR A 51 4.05 0.30 14.88
C THR A 51 4.22 0.24 16.40
N ASP A 52 5.02 1.14 16.94
CA ASP A 52 4.96 1.46 18.37
C ASP A 52 3.57 1.99 18.75
N THR A 53 3.27 1.84 20.04
CA THR A 53 2.00 2.26 20.64
C THR A 53 1.72 3.73 20.35
N THR A 54 0.56 4.01 19.75
CA THR A 54 0.07 5.37 19.50
C THR A 54 -1.03 5.66 20.51
N GLU A 55 -0.87 6.72 21.31
CA GLU A 55 -1.81 7.02 22.39
C GLU A 55 -2.16 8.50 22.47
N ARG A 56 -3.33 8.78 23.06
CA ARG A 56 -3.79 10.13 23.34
C ARG A 56 -4.54 10.17 24.67
N VAL A 57 -4.24 11.18 25.47
CA VAL A 57 -4.96 11.47 26.72
C VAL A 57 -5.99 12.56 26.45
N ILE A 58 -7.17 12.41 27.03
CA ILE A 58 -8.29 13.35 26.93
C ILE A 58 -8.80 13.67 28.32
N ASP A 59 -8.94 14.96 28.58
CA ASP A 59 -9.32 15.46 29.90
C ASP A 59 -10.73 15.04 30.28
N ARG A 60 -11.68 15.15 29.34
CA ARG A 60 -13.10 14.85 29.57
C ARG A 60 -13.84 14.43 28.31
N ILE A 61 -14.81 13.54 28.51
CA ILE A 61 -15.91 13.26 27.57
C ILE A 61 -17.21 13.61 28.28
N PRO A 62 -17.95 14.64 27.81
CA PRO A 62 -19.23 15.01 28.42
C PRO A 62 -20.23 13.84 28.43
N ASN A 63 -21.18 13.89 29.35
CA ASN A 63 -22.30 12.96 29.36
C ASN A 63 -23.14 13.08 28.08
N GLU A 64 -23.73 11.96 27.67
CA GLU A 64 -24.63 11.88 26.51
C GLU A 64 -24.08 12.55 25.24
N SER A 65 -22.77 12.41 25.00
CA SER A 65 -22.07 13.11 23.92
C SER A 65 -21.08 12.20 23.18
N SER A 66 -20.66 12.64 22.00
CA SER A 66 -19.62 11.99 21.21
C SER A 66 -18.49 12.97 20.92
N ILE A 67 -17.24 12.51 21.06
CA ILE A 67 -16.06 13.29 20.66
C ILE A 67 -15.29 12.59 19.54
N GLU A 68 -14.81 13.37 18.58
CA GLU A 68 -13.91 12.89 17.53
C GLU A 68 -12.46 13.04 17.97
N ILE A 69 -11.72 11.94 17.89
CA ILE A 69 -10.32 11.91 18.25
C ILE A 69 -9.48 12.24 17.03
N LYS A 70 -8.91 13.44 17.03
CA LYS A 70 -7.98 13.92 16.01
C LYS A 70 -6.56 13.48 16.32
N ASP A 71 -5.65 13.60 15.36
CA ASP A 71 -4.20 13.39 15.46
C ASP A 71 -3.76 12.07 16.13
N LEU A 72 -4.58 11.03 16.09
CA LEU A 72 -4.25 9.68 16.55
C LEU A 72 -3.98 8.80 15.32
N GLN A 73 -2.86 9.06 14.65
CA GLN A 73 -2.46 8.38 13.43
C GLN A 73 -1.23 7.50 13.67
N PRO A 74 -1.37 6.16 13.64
CA PRO A 74 -0.25 5.26 13.79
C PRO A 74 0.69 5.31 12.58
N ILE A 75 2.00 5.28 12.83
CA ILE A 75 3.02 5.27 11.77
C ILE A 75 3.46 3.84 11.52
N ILE A 76 2.89 3.22 10.50
CA ILE A 76 3.20 1.84 10.16
C ILE A 76 4.67 1.70 9.71
N SER A 77 5.35 0.68 10.23
CA SER A 77 6.74 0.36 9.92
C SER A 77 6.93 0.04 8.44
N VAL A 78 7.65 0.93 7.75
CA VAL A 78 8.10 0.74 6.36
C VAL A 78 8.89 -0.56 6.23
N LYS A 79 9.78 -0.83 7.19
CA LYS A 79 10.62 -2.02 7.21
C LYS A 79 9.78 -3.29 7.24
N TYR A 80 8.81 -3.36 8.16
CA TYR A 80 7.91 -4.50 8.28
C TYR A 80 7.18 -4.76 6.95
N LEU A 81 6.59 -3.73 6.35
CA LEU A 81 5.85 -3.85 5.09
C LEU A 81 6.75 -4.24 3.91
N SER A 82 8.01 -3.79 3.89
CA SER A 82 8.96 -4.12 2.83
C SER A 82 9.50 -5.56 2.89
N GLU A 83 9.54 -6.15 4.08
CA GLU A 83 10.04 -7.51 4.32
C GLU A 83 8.92 -8.56 4.26
N LEU A 84 7.65 -8.13 4.21
CA LEU A 84 6.49 -9.00 4.18
C LEU A 84 6.37 -9.73 2.82
N THR A 85 6.47 -11.05 2.84
CA THR A 85 6.43 -11.90 1.63
C THR A 85 5.05 -12.47 1.34
N GLU A 86 4.21 -12.64 2.36
CA GLU A 86 2.87 -13.22 2.26
C GLU A 86 1.84 -12.35 2.98
N LYS A 87 0.59 -12.44 2.54
CA LYS A 87 -0.51 -11.73 3.20
C LYS A 87 -0.67 -12.22 4.64
N VAL A 88 -0.82 -11.27 5.56
CA VAL A 88 -1.07 -11.55 6.98
C VAL A 88 -2.39 -10.91 7.40
N SER A 89 -3.23 -11.69 8.07
CA SER A 89 -4.41 -11.17 8.76
C SER A 89 -4.01 -10.59 10.11
N GLY A 90 -4.55 -9.43 10.46
CA GLY A 90 -4.28 -8.76 11.71
C GLY A 90 -5.50 -8.02 12.26
N GLU A 91 -5.28 -7.30 13.35
CA GLU A 91 -6.28 -6.51 14.05
C GLU A 91 -5.72 -5.12 14.40
N VAL A 92 -6.54 -4.08 14.19
CA VAL A 92 -6.41 -2.80 14.87
C VAL A 92 -7.15 -2.92 16.20
N ILE A 93 -6.47 -2.58 17.29
CA ILE A 93 -7.01 -2.67 18.65
C ILE A 93 -7.08 -1.24 19.20
N ILE A 94 -8.28 -0.81 19.55
CA ILE A 94 -8.52 0.48 20.21
C ILE A 94 -8.93 0.20 21.65
N SER A 95 -8.11 0.62 22.60
CA SER A 95 -8.36 0.47 24.03
C SER A 95 -8.54 1.82 24.69
N ILE A 96 -9.50 1.90 25.60
CA ILE A 96 -9.77 3.07 26.42
C ILE A 96 -9.61 2.68 27.88
N SER A 97 -8.73 3.38 28.59
CA SER A 97 -8.53 3.21 30.02
C SER A 97 -8.74 4.52 30.77
N ARG A 98 -9.10 4.41 32.04
CA ARG A 98 -9.25 5.53 32.98
C ARG A 98 -8.47 5.22 34.23
N ASN A 99 -7.59 6.13 34.63
CA ASN A 99 -6.74 5.95 35.81
C ASN A 99 -5.95 4.62 35.84
N GLY A 100 -5.63 4.06 34.66
CA GLY A 100 -4.92 2.78 34.52
C GLY A 100 -5.82 1.54 34.45
N GLU A 101 -7.14 1.68 34.61
CA GLU A 101 -8.10 0.59 34.47
C GLU A 101 -8.74 0.62 33.07
N ASP A 102 -8.71 -0.52 32.37
CA ASP A 102 -9.33 -0.66 31.05
C ASP A 102 -10.86 -0.61 31.17
N ILE A 103 -11.49 0.29 30.41
CA ILE A 103 -12.95 0.44 30.34
C ILE A 103 -13.51 -0.39 29.19
N ILE A 104 -12.92 -0.25 28.00
CA ILE A 104 -13.39 -0.90 26.78
C ILE A 104 -12.21 -1.13 25.84
N SER A 105 -12.25 -2.25 25.13
CA SER A 105 -11.33 -2.55 24.04
C SER A 105 -12.12 -3.11 22.85
N LYS A 106 -11.92 -2.53 21.66
CA LYS A 106 -12.49 -3.03 20.41
C LYS A 106 -11.40 -3.46 19.45
N LYS A 107 -11.67 -4.56 18.74
CA LYS A 107 -10.79 -5.16 17.74
C LYS A 107 -11.44 -5.08 16.37
N HIS A 108 -10.67 -4.66 15.39
CA HIS A 108 -11.13 -4.46 14.02
C HIS A 108 -10.18 -5.18 13.05
N PRO A 109 -10.68 -6.11 12.22
CA PRO A 109 -9.83 -6.89 11.34
C PRO A 109 -9.21 -6.02 10.25
N ILE A 110 -7.94 -6.29 9.95
CA ILE A 110 -7.20 -5.71 8.82
C ILE A 110 -6.44 -6.81 8.06
N GLU A 111 -6.19 -6.57 6.78
CA GLU A 111 -5.23 -7.34 5.99
C GLU A 111 -3.96 -6.52 5.77
N ILE A 112 -2.82 -7.17 5.96
CA ILE A 112 -1.51 -6.56 5.70
C ILE A 112 -0.95 -7.25 4.46
N LEU A 113 -0.80 -6.49 3.37
CA LEU A 113 -0.37 -7.03 2.09
C LEU A 113 1.13 -6.83 1.86
N PRO A 114 1.79 -7.80 1.22
CA PRO A 114 3.14 -7.65 0.68
C PRO A 114 3.29 -6.43 -0.22
N PHE A 115 4.52 -5.98 -0.42
CA PHE A 115 4.83 -4.77 -1.19
C PHE A 115 4.38 -4.83 -2.66
N ASP A 116 4.25 -6.03 -3.24
CA ASP A 116 3.88 -6.30 -4.63
C ASP A 116 2.38 -6.62 -4.80
N GLN A 117 1.59 -6.53 -3.72
CA GLN A 117 0.16 -6.80 -3.74
C GLN A 117 -0.69 -5.54 -3.57
N TRP A 118 -1.63 -5.40 -4.49
CA TRP A 118 -2.64 -4.35 -4.47
C TRP A 118 -3.94 -4.85 -3.82
N SER A 119 -4.57 -3.98 -3.05
CA SER A 119 -5.83 -4.22 -2.32
C SER A 119 -7.06 -4.39 -3.21
N GLY A 120 -6.93 -4.16 -4.52
CA GLY A 120 -8.02 -4.26 -5.48
C GLY A 120 -8.92 -3.03 -5.53
N VAL A 121 -9.89 -3.07 -6.42
CA VAL A 121 -10.76 -1.93 -6.78
C VAL A 121 -11.68 -1.48 -5.63
N ALA A 122 -11.99 -2.37 -4.67
CA ALA A 122 -12.96 -2.05 -3.62
C ALA A 122 -12.43 -1.09 -2.54
N VAL A 123 -11.11 -0.96 -2.39
CA VAL A 123 -10.50 -0.20 -1.27
C VAL A 123 -10.05 1.19 -1.72
N LEU A 124 -9.09 1.24 -2.66
CA LEU A 124 -8.54 2.47 -3.25
C LEU A 124 -8.06 2.16 -4.69
N PRO A 125 -8.94 2.32 -5.71
CA PRO A 125 -8.60 2.11 -7.11
C PRO A 125 -7.36 2.88 -7.57
N GLU A 126 -7.20 4.11 -7.09
CA GLU A 126 -6.15 5.04 -7.47
C GLU A 126 -4.76 4.52 -7.10
N MET A 127 -4.70 3.66 -6.07
CA MET A 127 -3.45 3.03 -5.62
C MET A 127 -2.84 2.08 -6.65
N LEU A 128 -3.57 1.66 -7.68
CA LEU A 128 -3.01 0.87 -8.78
C LEU A 128 -1.82 1.58 -9.44
N SER A 129 -1.88 2.91 -9.54
CA SER A 129 -0.80 3.72 -10.13
C SER A 129 0.54 3.56 -9.41
N ALA A 130 0.53 3.28 -8.09
CA ALA A 130 1.74 3.09 -7.30
C ALA A 130 2.51 1.80 -7.64
N PHE A 131 1.88 0.88 -8.39
CA PHE A 131 2.50 -0.38 -8.83
C PHE A 131 3.11 -0.28 -10.24
N VAL A 132 3.00 0.87 -10.91
CA VAL A 132 3.67 1.12 -12.19
C VAL A 132 5.16 1.34 -11.94
N THR A 133 6.02 0.57 -12.61
CA THR A 133 7.47 0.60 -12.42
C THR A 133 8.19 1.15 -13.67
N PRO A 134 8.07 2.47 -13.98
CA PRO A 134 8.55 3.03 -15.25
C PRO A 134 10.07 2.94 -15.41
N ASN A 135 10.81 2.93 -14.29
CA ASN A 135 12.26 2.88 -14.26
C ASN A 135 12.83 1.45 -14.20
N TYR A 136 12.00 0.41 -14.36
CA TYR A 136 12.49 -0.96 -14.35
C TYR A 136 13.43 -1.18 -15.54
N PRO A 137 14.62 -1.79 -15.37
CA PRO A 137 15.66 -1.82 -16.41
C PRO A 137 15.20 -2.33 -17.77
N PHE A 138 14.29 -3.31 -17.77
CA PHE A 138 13.76 -3.92 -18.99
C PHE A 138 12.88 -2.97 -19.84
N ILE A 139 12.31 -1.92 -19.24
CA ILE A 139 11.52 -0.91 -19.95
C ILE A 139 12.35 -0.22 -21.03
N SER A 140 13.63 0.07 -20.74
CA SER A 140 14.54 0.69 -21.72
C SER A 140 14.70 -0.14 -23.00
N THR A 141 14.75 -1.48 -22.87
CA THR A 141 14.83 -2.41 -24.00
C THR A 141 13.56 -2.35 -24.86
N ILE A 142 12.39 -2.30 -24.22
CA ILE A 142 11.10 -2.18 -24.92
C ILE A 142 11.04 -0.84 -25.67
N LEU A 143 11.42 0.27 -25.02
CA LEU A 143 11.40 1.60 -25.65
C LEU A 143 12.39 1.70 -26.82
N HIS A 144 13.58 1.11 -26.68
CA HIS A 144 14.54 1.03 -27.77
C HIS A 144 14.02 0.19 -28.95
N ARG A 145 13.31 -0.91 -28.68
CA ARG A 145 12.69 -1.70 -29.76
C ARG A 145 11.52 -0.97 -30.42
N ALA A 146 10.70 -0.28 -29.63
CA ALA A 146 9.61 0.55 -30.13
C ALA A 146 10.12 1.67 -31.06
N SER A 147 11.23 2.33 -30.73
CA SER A 147 11.81 3.37 -31.59
C SER A 147 12.20 2.82 -32.97
N GLN A 148 12.68 1.59 -33.05
CA GLN A 148 13.00 0.92 -34.32
C GLN A 148 11.76 0.61 -35.17
N PHE A 149 10.64 0.23 -34.55
CA PHE A 149 9.37 0.08 -35.27
C PHE A 149 8.85 1.44 -35.76
N LEU A 150 8.91 2.46 -34.92
CA LEU A 150 8.45 3.80 -35.25
C LEU A 150 9.25 4.43 -36.39
N ASP A 151 10.56 4.19 -36.43
CA ASP A 151 11.44 4.61 -37.53
C ASP A 151 11.02 3.95 -38.86
N LYS A 152 10.81 2.64 -38.87
CA LYS A 152 10.36 1.92 -40.06
C LYS A 152 9.03 2.44 -40.61
N TRP A 153 8.11 2.84 -39.74
CA TRP A 153 6.77 3.29 -40.15
C TRP A 153 6.68 4.78 -40.48
N THR A 154 7.57 5.61 -39.93
CA THR A 154 7.43 7.07 -39.98
C THR A 154 8.69 7.82 -40.38
N SER A 155 9.82 7.12 -40.54
CA SER A 155 11.16 7.70 -40.72
C SER A 155 11.55 8.67 -39.59
N ASN A 156 10.96 8.48 -38.40
CA ASN A 156 11.27 9.25 -37.20
C ASN A 156 11.17 8.33 -35.96
N PRO A 157 12.31 7.90 -35.38
CA PRO A 157 12.35 6.97 -34.24
C PRO A 157 11.89 7.60 -32.91
N SER A 158 11.74 8.92 -32.83
CA SER A 158 11.57 9.63 -31.57
C SER A 158 10.24 9.30 -30.88
N LEU A 159 10.30 8.85 -29.63
CA LEU A 159 9.15 8.83 -28.73
C LEU A 159 9.03 10.23 -28.12
N ASP A 160 8.30 11.11 -28.81
CA ASP A 160 8.15 12.53 -28.47
C ASP A 160 7.00 12.81 -27.50
N GLU A 161 6.44 11.75 -26.89
CA GLU A 161 5.32 11.83 -25.95
C GLU A 161 4.14 12.58 -26.60
N TYR A 162 3.78 13.75 -26.06
CA TYR A 162 2.72 14.63 -26.57
C TYR A 162 3.26 15.90 -27.22
N GLN A 163 4.58 16.04 -27.40
CA GLN A 163 5.22 17.30 -27.80
C GLN A 163 4.83 17.74 -29.21
N SER A 164 4.63 16.81 -30.16
CA SER A 164 4.14 17.14 -31.50
C SER A 164 2.67 17.56 -31.56
N ARG A 165 1.90 17.39 -30.48
CA ARG A 165 0.44 17.68 -30.43
C ARG A 165 -0.36 17.02 -31.56
N ASN A 166 0.11 15.87 -32.05
CA ASN A 166 -0.50 15.14 -33.14
C ASN A 166 -1.09 13.81 -32.63
N PRO A 167 -2.43 13.64 -32.63
CA PRO A 167 -3.08 12.40 -32.17
C PRO A 167 -2.62 11.16 -32.94
N ASP A 168 -2.34 11.29 -34.24
CA ASP A 168 -1.88 10.15 -35.05
C ASP A 168 -0.43 9.78 -34.74
N ARG A 169 0.39 10.75 -34.30
CA ARG A 169 1.74 10.47 -33.77
C ARG A 169 1.64 9.65 -32.49
N VAL A 170 0.78 10.06 -31.55
CA VAL A 170 0.57 9.34 -30.29
C VAL A 170 0.09 7.90 -30.56
N LYS A 171 -0.87 7.70 -31.46
CA LYS A 171 -1.32 6.35 -31.86
C LYS A 171 -0.19 5.50 -32.41
N LYS A 172 0.69 6.07 -33.25
CA LYS A 172 1.84 5.36 -33.82
C LYS A 172 2.90 5.03 -32.76
N GLN A 173 3.16 5.92 -31.80
CA GLN A 173 4.03 5.64 -30.66
C GLN A 173 3.47 4.47 -29.82
N MET A 174 2.16 4.48 -29.53
CA MET A 174 1.49 3.39 -28.80
C MET A 174 1.52 2.06 -29.55
N ALA A 175 1.26 2.09 -30.86
CA ALA A 175 1.36 0.90 -31.72
C ALA A 175 2.79 0.33 -31.73
N ALA A 176 3.81 1.19 -31.77
CA ALA A 176 5.21 0.74 -31.78
C ALA A 176 5.62 0.09 -30.45
N ILE A 177 5.13 0.62 -29.33
CA ILE A 177 5.30 0.01 -28.00
C ILE A 177 4.58 -1.34 -27.93
N TYR A 178 3.34 -1.41 -28.44
CA TYR A 178 2.57 -2.65 -28.48
C TYR A 178 3.31 -3.74 -29.28
N GLU A 179 3.80 -3.42 -30.49
CA GLU A 179 4.56 -4.37 -31.32
C GLU A 179 5.86 -4.82 -30.66
N ALA A 180 6.58 -3.90 -30.00
CA ALA A 180 7.78 -4.25 -29.25
C ALA A 180 7.50 -5.24 -28.12
N ILE A 181 6.34 -5.13 -27.45
CA ILE A 181 5.89 -6.07 -26.42
C ILE A 181 5.40 -7.38 -27.05
N ALA A 182 4.64 -7.32 -28.14
CA ALA A 182 4.12 -8.49 -28.84
C ALA A 182 5.25 -9.39 -29.35
N GLU A 183 6.34 -8.80 -29.86
CA GLU A 183 7.53 -9.53 -30.33
C GLU A 183 8.23 -10.34 -29.21
N LEU A 184 8.05 -9.96 -27.94
CA LEU A 184 8.57 -10.73 -26.81
C LEU A 184 7.90 -12.10 -26.66
N ASN A 185 6.78 -12.35 -27.36
CA ASN A 185 6.03 -13.60 -27.32
C ASN A 185 5.78 -14.06 -25.87
N ILE A 186 5.29 -13.15 -25.03
CA ILE A 186 5.07 -13.41 -23.60
C ILE A 186 4.02 -14.52 -23.46
N VAL A 187 4.46 -15.71 -23.04
CA VAL A 187 3.59 -16.85 -22.78
C VAL A 187 3.12 -16.81 -21.32
N TYR A 188 1.84 -17.10 -21.10
CA TYR A 188 1.31 -17.27 -19.75
C TYR A 188 2.03 -18.43 -19.04
N SER A 189 2.53 -18.17 -17.84
CA SER A 189 3.17 -19.18 -16.99
C SER A 189 2.43 -19.31 -15.67
N THR A 190 2.19 -20.54 -15.22
CA THR A 190 1.57 -20.81 -13.92
C THR A 190 2.61 -20.66 -12.80
N ARG A 191 2.15 -20.27 -11.60
CA ARG A 191 2.97 -19.89 -10.43
C ARG A 191 4.06 -20.91 -10.05
N ALA A 192 3.88 -22.20 -10.35
CA ALA A 192 4.87 -23.24 -10.06
C ALA A 192 6.19 -23.09 -10.83
N ASP A 193 6.17 -22.51 -12.03
CA ASP A 193 7.37 -22.35 -12.85
C ASP A 193 8.06 -21.00 -12.62
N ALA A 194 7.31 -19.96 -12.26
CA ALA A 194 7.87 -18.66 -11.87
C ALA A 194 8.75 -18.74 -10.61
N LEU A 195 8.34 -19.54 -9.62
CA LEU A 195 9.08 -19.78 -8.38
C LEU A 195 10.43 -20.49 -8.61
N LYS A 196 10.52 -21.36 -9.63
CA LYS A 196 11.78 -22.01 -10.05
C LYS A 196 12.74 -21.01 -10.69
N PHE A 197 12.22 -20.04 -11.46
CA PHE A 197 13.02 -19.00 -12.10
C PHE A 197 13.63 -18.03 -11.08
N LEU A 198 12.86 -17.62 -10.07
CA LEU A 198 13.35 -16.78 -8.98
C LEU A 198 14.41 -17.49 -8.12
N HIS A 199 14.18 -18.74 -7.71
CA HIS A 199 15.20 -19.51 -6.96
C HIS A 199 16.50 -19.70 -7.74
N ARG A 200 16.42 -19.89 -9.07
CA ARG A 200 17.62 -20.05 -9.91
C ARG A 200 18.44 -18.76 -10.00
N LYS A 201 17.79 -17.58 -9.95
CA LYS A 201 18.49 -16.29 -9.97
C LYS A 201 19.20 -16.02 -8.63
N TYR A 202 18.55 -16.29 -7.49
CA TYR A 202 19.18 -16.18 -6.16
C TYR A 202 20.30 -17.20 -5.93
N ALA A 203 20.21 -18.39 -6.52
CA ALA A 203 21.29 -19.39 -6.45
C ALA A 203 22.53 -18.97 -7.26
N LEU A 204 22.36 -18.27 -8.38
CA LEU A 204 23.49 -17.82 -9.22
C LEU A 204 24.19 -16.58 -8.67
N GLU A 205 23.47 -15.67 -7.99
CA GLU A 205 24.08 -14.50 -7.34
C GLU A 205 24.91 -14.86 -6.09
N ASN A 206 24.67 -16.02 -5.47
CA ASN A 206 25.44 -16.51 -4.30
C ASN A 206 26.62 -17.42 -4.65
N VAL A 207 26.82 -17.79 -5.93
CA VAL A 207 27.94 -18.65 -6.37
C VAL A 207 29.12 -17.83 -6.90
N VAL A 208 28.96 -16.51 -7.10
CA VAL A 208 30.05 -15.61 -7.56
C VAL A 208 30.46 -14.66 -6.43
N ARG A 209 31.05 -15.20 -5.36
CA ARG A 209 32.04 -14.47 -4.56
C ARG A 209 33.34 -15.27 -4.62
N PRO A 210 34.37 -14.83 -5.35
CA PRO A 210 35.67 -15.46 -5.25
C PRO A 210 36.26 -15.12 -3.87
N SER A 211 36.62 -16.16 -3.14
CA SER A 211 37.45 -16.08 -1.95
C SER A 211 38.74 -15.30 -2.26
N CYS A 212 39.07 -14.30 -1.43
CA CYS A 212 40.45 -13.89 -1.26
C CYS A 212 41.25 -15.01 -0.60
#